data_AF-A0A4R5CYQ0-F1
#
_entry.id   AF-A0A4R5CYQ0-F1
#
_cell.length_a   1.000
_cell.length_b   1.000
_cell.length_c   1.000
_cell.angle_alpha   90.00
_cell.angle_beta   90.00
_cell.angle_gamma   90.00
#
_symmetry.space_group_name_H-M   'P 1'
#
loop_
_entity.id
_entity.type
_entity.pdbx_description
1 polymer ?
#
loop_
_entity_poly.entity_id
_entity_poly.type
_entity_poly.pdbx_seq_one_letter_code
_entity_poly.pdbx_strand_id
1 'polypeptide(L)'
;MVENIDLDENIIISLKDKISSLQKESSNDNFFVEFKYLQYRIEKLKSLLESRVPLEDINTTIKKSLKDIRLLFAECERKIKWSQNHYNLLYQLPYEESLVEYNSPTEDINKIYFASSFLLPLSIEQVTYDFQKVKIEFNNEFNHYEVFSSLDKEFKIIRDLKDEVKGSDKKSIETITIFTAIISFIVGSISGYKFIDSFPAAIIFLLVFSTSLFSFVLLIFISTKGIEVLKSHKKYIGFIYITVILSIFTIFHFKNWNEENLSLVKKNTFKKEIKKEIDSTSKIYENKLSKLQNELDKLKSLNINKAESDGKK
;
A
#
# COMPACT_ATOMS: atom_id res chain seq x y z
N MET A 1 31.03 -45.95 4.39
CA MET A 1 29.64 -45.89 4.90
C MET A 1 29.74 -45.76 6.40
N VAL A 2 29.56 -44.56 6.95
CA VAL A 2 29.36 -44.39 8.39
C VAL A 2 27.85 -44.42 8.58
N GLU A 3 27.37 -45.40 9.34
CA GLU A 3 25.95 -45.54 9.66
C GLU A 3 25.42 -44.25 10.25
N ASN A 4 24.24 -43.83 9.77
CA ASN A 4 23.52 -42.65 10.23
C ASN A 4 22.93 -42.95 11.61
N ILE A 5 23.78 -43.02 12.63
CA ILE A 5 23.37 -43.11 14.02
C ILE A 5 22.96 -41.69 14.40
N ASP A 6 21.68 -41.51 14.68
CA ASP A 6 21.11 -40.28 15.25
C ASP A 6 21.65 -40.11 16.68
N LEU A 7 22.93 -39.73 16.76
CA LEU A 7 23.66 -39.51 17.99
C LEU A 7 23.29 -38.13 18.52
N ASP A 8 22.79 -38.11 19.76
CA ASP A 8 22.51 -36.87 20.49
C ASP A 8 23.75 -35.96 20.46
N GLU A 9 23.57 -34.75 19.94
CA GLU A 9 24.64 -33.75 19.80
C GLU A 9 25.35 -33.48 21.12
N ASN A 10 24.63 -33.56 22.25
CA ASN A 10 25.19 -33.36 23.57
C ASN A 10 26.18 -34.47 23.94
N ILE A 11 25.93 -35.71 23.50
CA ILE A 11 26.85 -36.83 23.71
C ILE A 11 28.11 -36.61 22.89
N ILE A 12 28.00 -36.16 21.63
CA ILE A 12 29.17 -35.92 20.78
C ILE A 12 30.03 -34.79 21.33
N ILE A 13 29.40 -33.69 21.79
CA ILE A 13 30.12 -32.55 22.38
C ILE A 13 30.81 -32.99 23.68
N SER A 14 30.11 -33.72 24.57
CA SER A 14 30.72 -34.18 25.82
C SER A 14 31.88 -35.16 25.59
N LEU A 15 31.77 -36.05 24.60
CA LEU A 15 32.87 -36.94 24.21
C LEU A 15 34.07 -36.18 23.66
N LYS A 16 33.83 -35.19 22.79
CA LYS A 16 34.89 -34.30 22.29
C LYS A 16 35.59 -33.60 23.45
N ASP A 17 34.85 -33.02 24.38
CA ASP A 17 35.41 -32.27 25.51
C ASP A 17 36.20 -33.16 26.47
N LYS A 18 35.74 -34.40 26.69
CA LYS A 18 36.48 -35.42 27.44
C LYS A 18 37.82 -35.74 26.78
N ILE A 19 37.83 -35.99 25.46
CA ILE A 19 39.06 -36.30 24.72
C ILE A 19 40.00 -35.09 24.70
N SER A 20 39.48 -33.88 24.48
CA SER A 20 40.27 -32.64 24.53
C SER A 20 40.88 -32.38 25.91
N SER A 21 40.25 -32.83 26.99
CA SER A 21 40.80 -32.71 28.35
C SER A 21 41.96 -33.68 28.56
N LEU A 22 41.81 -34.94 28.16
CA LEU A 22 42.89 -35.95 28.20
C LEU A 22 44.10 -35.52 27.36
N GLN A 23 43.86 -34.95 26.18
CA GLN A 23 44.89 -34.40 25.30
C GLN A 23 45.66 -33.24 25.93
N LYS A 24 44.99 -32.38 26.69
CA LYS A 24 45.63 -31.27 27.41
C LYS A 24 46.52 -31.79 28.54
N GLU A 25 46.05 -32.79 29.29
CA GLU A 25 46.83 -33.41 30.36
C GLU A 25 48.11 -34.07 29.82
N SER A 26 48.04 -34.72 28.66
CA SER A 26 49.18 -35.36 28.01
C SER A 26 50.01 -34.44 27.12
N SER A 27 49.68 -33.15 27.02
CA SER A 27 50.30 -32.19 26.08
C SER A 27 50.31 -32.66 24.62
N ASN A 28 49.29 -33.42 24.21
CA ASN A 28 49.12 -33.97 22.87
C ASN A 28 48.06 -33.18 22.09
N ASP A 29 48.46 -32.45 21.05
CA ASP A 29 47.53 -31.66 20.22
C ASP A 29 47.16 -32.38 18.92
N ASN A 30 46.73 -33.64 19.05
CA ASN A 30 46.33 -34.51 17.95
C ASN A 30 45.15 -33.89 17.16
N PHE A 31 45.28 -33.82 15.83
CA PHE A 31 44.31 -33.24 14.90
C PHE A 31 43.09 -34.13 14.60
N PHE A 32 43.19 -35.44 14.85
CA PHE A 32 42.23 -36.43 14.35
C PHE A 32 40.82 -36.22 14.91
N VAL A 33 40.73 -35.83 16.18
CA VAL A 33 39.46 -35.61 16.89
C VAL A 33 38.72 -34.42 16.29
N GLU A 34 39.44 -33.32 16.06
CA GLU A 34 38.89 -32.10 15.47
C GLU A 34 38.50 -32.33 14.01
N PHE A 35 39.31 -33.09 13.26
CA PHE A 35 38.98 -33.45 11.88
C PHE A 35 37.71 -34.32 11.80
N LYS A 36 37.54 -35.28 12.71
CA LYS A 36 36.31 -36.08 12.80
C LYS A 36 35.11 -35.25 13.20
N TYR A 37 35.27 -34.35 14.17
CA TYR A 37 34.21 -33.45 14.59
C TYR A 37 33.81 -32.48 13.46
N LEU A 38 34.78 -31.99 12.69
CA LEU A 38 34.55 -31.18 11.50
C LEU A 38 33.69 -31.92 10.46
N GLN A 39 34.04 -33.18 10.15
CA GLN A 39 33.24 -34.02 9.24
C GLN A 39 31.80 -34.17 9.73
N TYR A 40 31.61 -34.45 11.02
CA TYR A 40 30.27 -34.53 11.62
C TYR A 40 29.48 -33.22 11.47
N ARG A 41 30.11 -32.06 11.74
CA ARG A 41 29.45 -30.75 11.63
C ARG A 41 29.06 -30.42 10.19
N ILE A 42 29.87 -30.81 9.21
CA ILE A 42 29.55 -30.64 7.79
C ILE A 42 28.35 -31.51 7.39
N GLU A 43 28.34 -32.79 7.74
CA GLU A 43 27.23 -33.70 7.43
C GLU A 43 25.93 -33.26 8.12
N LYS A 44 26.01 -32.75 9.36
CA LYS A 44 24.86 -32.15 10.03
C LYS A 44 24.34 -30.90 9.32
N LEU A 45 25.24 -30.07 8.79
CA LEU A 45 24.82 -28.91 8.02
C LEU A 45 24.11 -29.34 6.72
N LYS A 46 24.60 -30.39 6.05
CA LYS A 46 23.94 -30.98 4.88
C LYS A 46 22.53 -31.49 5.23
N SER A 47 22.38 -32.26 6.31
CA SER A 47 21.08 -32.78 6.71
C SER A 47 20.09 -31.67 7.12
N LEU A 48 20.57 -30.60 7.74
CA LEU A 48 19.75 -29.41 8.04
C LEU A 48 19.24 -28.72 6.76
N LEU A 49 20.04 -28.65 5.69
CA LEU A 49 19.64 -28.08 4.41
C LEU A 49 18.65 -28.95 3.63
N GLU A 50 18.78 -30.27 3.73
CA GLU A 50 17.83 -31.21 3.11
C GLU A 50 16.46 -31.19 3.80
N SER A 51 16.43 -30.81 5.08
CA SER A 51 15.18 -30.71 5.84
C SER A 51 14.32 -29.52 5.37
N ARG A 52 13.07 -29.79 4.97
CA ARG A 52 12.11 -28.78 4.48
C ARG A 52 11.48 -27.95 5.61
N VAL A 53 12.29 -27.29 6.42
CA VAL A 53 11.83 -26.44 7.52
C VAL A 53 11.70 -24.98 7.00
N PRO A 54 10.80 -24.13 7.54
CA PRO A 54 10.62 -22.74 7.09
C PRO A 54 11.87 -21.84 7.25
N LEU A 55 12.14 -21.02 6.23
CA LEU A 55 13.43 -20.37 5.93
C LEU A 55 13.94 -19.30 6.93
N GLU A 56 13.09 -18.69 7.75
CA GLU A 56 13.49 -17.48 8.51
C GLU A 56 14.37 -17.78 9.74
N ASP A 57 14.05 -18.81 10.53
CA ASP A 57 14.90 -19.22 11.69
C ASP A 57 16.12 -20.04 11.25
N ILE A 58 16.02 -20.70 10.11
CA ILE A 58 17.05 -21.54 9.52
C ILE A 58 18.23 -20.71 9.03
N ASN A 59 17.98 -19.55 8.41
CA ASN A 59 19.05 -18.70 7.89
C ASN A 59 20.04 -18.26 8.98
N THR A 60 19.54 -17.93 10.18
CA THR A 60 20.40 -17.55 11.31
C THR A 60 21.21 -18.75 11.83
N THR A 61 20.58 -19.92 11.91
CA THR A 61 21.19 -21.17 12.39
C THR A 61 22.26 -21.70 11.42
N ILE A 62 21.97 -21.65 10.11
CA ILE A 62 22.94 -21.96 9.05
C ILE A 62 24.12 -21.02 9.13
N LYS A 63 23.89 -19.71 9.24
CA LYS A 63 24.96 -18.72 9.31
C LYS A 63 25.89 -18.94 10.51
N LYS A 64 25.32 -19.25 11.68
CA LYS A 64 26.10 -19.60 12.87
C LYS A 64 26.91 -20.88 12.63
N SER A 65 26.28 -21.91 12.07
CA SER A 65 26.94 -23.20 11.78
C SER A 65 28.09 -23.06 10.77
N LEU A 66 27.91 -22.27 9.71
CA LEU A 66 28.96 -21.96 8.74
C LEU A 66 30.16 -21.27 9.39
N LYS A 67 29.91 -20.29 10.26
CA LYS A 67 30.97 -19.59 11.01
C LYS A 67 31.73 -20.54 11.93
N ASP A 68 31.02 -21.39 12.68
CA ASP A 68 31.63 -22.38 13.56
C ASP A 68 32.50 -23.37 12.78
N ILE A 69 32.04 -23.86 11.64
CA ILE A 69 32.79 -24.77 10.76
C ILE A 69 34.07 -24.09 10.25
N ARG A 70 34.01 -22.82 9.84
CA ARG A 70 35.20 -22.05 9.42
C ARG A 70 36.23 -21.90 10.55
N LEU A 71 35.78 -21.71 11.79
CA LEU A 71 36.67 -21.69 12.96
C LEU A 71 37.32 -23.06 13.20
N LEU A 72 36.55 -24.15 13.06
CA LEU A 72 37.06 -25.51 13.17
C LEU A 72 38.09 -25.83 12.08
N PHE A 73 37.90 -25.35 10.85
CA PHE A 73 38.94 -25.48 9.80
C PHE A 73 40.26 -24.84 10.21
N ALA A 74 40.23 -23.64 10.80
CA ALA A 74 41.44 -22.96 11.27
C ALA A 74 42.11 -23.69 12.45
N GLU A 75 41.30 -24.26 13.36
CA GLU A 75 41.80 -25.08 14.45
C GLU A 75 42.45 -26.38 13.95
N CYS A 76 41.79 -27.08 13.02
CA CYS A 76 42.34 -28.27 12.36
C CYS A 76 43.67 -27.96 11.66
N GLU A 77 43.79 -26.85 10.92
CA GLU A 77 45.06 -26.46 10.29
C GLU A 77 46.18 -26.27 11.31
N ARG A 78 45.88 -25.58 12.41
CA ARG A 78 46.83 -25.37 13.51
C ARG A 78 47.31 -26.70 14.08
N LYS A 79 46.37 -27.62 14.35
CA LYS A 79 46.68 -28.95 14.90
C LYS A 79 47.45 -29.81 13.91
N ILE A 80 47.06 -29.87 12.63
CA ILE A 80 47.80 -30.59 11.58
C ILE A 80 49.25 -30.10 11.50
N LYS A 81 49.49 -28.78 11.62
CA LYS A 81 50.84 -28.21 11.63
C LYS A 81 51.65 -28.56 12.88
N TRP A 82 51.00 -28.63 14.05
CA TRP A 82 51.65 -29.16 15.26
C TRP A 82 52.05 -30.63 15.05
N SER A 83 51.12 -31.40 14.50
CA SER A 83 51.21 -32.82 14.19
C SER A 83 52.33 -33.19 13.22
N GLN A 84 52.74 -32.25 12.35
CA GLN A 84 53.89 -32.43 11.44
C GLN A 84 55.23 -32.56 12.18
N ASN A 85 55.32 -31.95 13.36
CA ASN A 85 56.55 -31.87 14.14
C ASN A 85 56.57 -32.84 15.34
N HIS A 86 55.50 -33.63 15.53
CA HIS A 86 55.31 -34.51 16.68
C HIS A 86 54.79 -35.88 16.23
N TYR A 87 55.09 -36.94 16.98
CA TYR A 87 54.51 -38.25 16.68
C TYR A 87 53.01 -38.25 16.96
N ASN A 88 52.21 -38.35 15.91
CA ASN A 88 50.75 -38.40 16.00
C ASN A 88 50.27 -39.76 16.47
N LEU A 89 49.82 -39.81 17.72
CA LEU A 89 49.02 -40.91 18.24
C LEU A 89 47.54 -40.61 17.94
N LEU A 90 46.94 -41.38 17.03
CA LEU A 90 45.51 -41.25 16.71
C LEU A 90 44.61 -41.45 17.92
N TYR A 91 45.07 -42.31 18.83
CA TYR A 91 44.37 -42.67 20.04
C TYR A 91 45.36 -42.71 21.19
N GLN A 92 44.95 -42.16 22.33
CA GLN A 92 45.70 -42.20 23.57
C GLN A 92 44.80 -42.79 24.65
N LEU A 93 45.27 -43.85 25.30
CA LEU A 93 44.61 -44.41 26.47
C LEU A 93 44.79 -43.47 27.67
N PRO A 94 43.86 -43.50 28.65
CA PRO A 94 44.08 -42.85 29.94
C PRO A 94 45.43 -43.22 30.55
N TYR A 95 46.00 -42.31 31.33
CA TYR A 95 47.33 -42.50 31.92
C TYR A 95 47.38 -43.76 32.78
N GLU A 96 46.33 -43.99 33.57
CA GLU A 96 46.18 -45.13 34.47
C GLU A 96 46.17 -46.47 33.71
N GLU A 97 45.54 -46.50 32.54
CA GLU A 97 45.48 -47.68 31.65
C GLU A 97 46.77 -47.89 30.86
N SER A 98 47.62 -46.86 30.79
CA SER A 98 48.92 -46.88 30.10
C SER A 98 50.08 -47.27 31.02
N LEU A 99 49.82 -47.50 32.32
CA LEU A 99 50.82 -47.94 33.28
C LEU A 99 50.89 -49.46 33.35
N VAL A 100 52.06 -50.02 33.06
CA VAL A 100 52.34 -51.46 33.17
C VAL A 100 53.17 -51.69 34.43
N GLU A 101 52.78 -52.68 35.23
CA GLU A 101 53.57 -53.08 36.41
C GLU A 101 54.93 -53.61 35.97
N TYR A 102 55.98 -53.04 36.54
CA TYR A 102 57.35 -53.44 36.28
C TYR A 102 57.97 -53.88 37.59
N ASN A 103 58.12 -55.19 37.77
CA ASN A 103 58.74 -55.75 38.95
C ASN A 103 60.25 -55.85 38.72
N SER A 104 60.97 -54.75 38.95
CA SER A 104 62.43 -54.74 38.94
C SER A 104 62.98 -55.29 40.26
N PRO A 105 63.92 -56.25 40.26
CA PRO A 105 64.53 -56.76 41.49
C PRO A 105 65.50 -55.78 42.17
N THR A 106 65.89 -54.70 41.50
CA THR A 106 67.03 -53.85 41.91
C THR A 106 66.73 -52.35 41.97
N GLU A 107 65.53 -51.89 41.61
CA GLU A 107 65.16 -50.47 41.62
C GLU A 107 63.72 -50.24 42.10
N ASP A 108 63.46 -49.12 42.82
CA ASP A 108 62.15 -48.68 43.35
C ASP A 108 61.14 -48.23 42.26
N ILE A 109 61.26 -48.74 41.04
CA ILE A 109 60.36 -48.41 39.93
C ILE A 109 59.30 -49.51 39.80
N ASN A 110 58.10 -49.24 40.33
CA ASN A 110 57.01 -50.24 40.36
C ASN A 110 56.13 -50.25 39.09
N LYS A 111 56.08 -49.14 38.34
CA LYS A 111 55.22 -48.99 37.16
C LYS A 111 55.94 -48.20 36.07
N ILE A 112 55.86 -48.69 34.84
CA ILE A 112 56.38 -48.03 33.64
C ILE A 112 55.21 -47.55 32.80
N TYR A 113 55.27 -46.29 32.38
CA TYR A 113 54.33 -45.75 31.41
C TYR A 113 54.70 -46.22 30.01
N PHE A 114 53.81 -46.98 29.39
CA PHE A 114 53.84 -47.29 27.97
C PHE A 114 52.81 -46.41 27.27
N ALA A 115 53.29 -45.46 26.47
CA ALA A 115 52.46 -44.80 25.47
C ALA A 115 52.08 -45.86 24.41
N SER A 116 51.07 -46.68 24.69
CA SER A 116 50.61 -47.72 23.79
C SER A 116 50.26 -47.11 22.43
N SER A 117 51.01 -47.48 21.40
CA SER A 117 50.71 -47.14 20.02
C SER A 117 50.69 -48.41 19.18
N PHE A 118 49.59 -49.17 19.24
CA PHE A 118 49.31 -50.27 18.31
C PHE A 118 49.00 -49.78 16.87
N LEU A 119 49.25 -48.50 16.57
CA LEU A 119 48.92 -47.88 15.29
C LEU A 119 50.13 -47.14 14.74
N LEU A 120 50.44 -47.42 13.48
CA LEU A 120 51.37 -46.62 12.70
C LEU A 120 50.82 -45.19 12.60
N PRO A 121 51.67 -44.15 12.73
CA PRO A 121 51.24 -42.78 12.48
C PRO A 121 50.70 -42.66 11.05
N LEU A 122 49.63 -41.90 10.86
CA LEU A 122 49.09 -41.62 9.53
C LEU A 122 50.13 -40.87 8.69
N SER A 123 50.15 -41.13 7.38
CA SER A 123 50.95 -40.33 6.46
C SER A 123 50.45 -38.89 6.45
N ILE A 124 51.36 -37.96 6.72
CA ILE A 124 51.05 -36.53 6.80
C ILE A 124 50.56 -36.01 5.44
N GLU A 125 51.11 -36.56 4.35
CA GLU A 125 50.72 -36.24 2.99
C GLU A 125 49.25 -36.58 2.73
N GLN A 126 48.81 -37.76 3.17
CA GLN A 126 47.42 -38.20 3.00
C GLN A 126 46.48 -37.37 3.87
N VAL A 127 46.86 -37.09 5.12
CA VAL A 127 46.08 -36.21 6.01
C VAL A 127 45.90 -34.82 5.42
N THR A 128 46.99 -34.25 4.89
CA THR A 128 46.97 -32.91 4.29
C THR A 128 46.10 -32.89 3.02
N TYR A 129 46.22 -33.93 2.19
CA TYR A 129 45.40 -34.09 0.99
C TYR A 129 43.91 -34.23 1.33
N ASP A 130 43.56 -35.11 2.26
CA ASP A 130 42.18 -35.35 2.68
C ASP A 130 41.57 -34.09 3.31
N PHE A 131 42.34 -33.37 4.12
CA PHE A 131 41.92 -32.09 4.70
C PHE A 131 41.64 -31.03 3.63
N GLN A 132 42.55 -30.86 2.67
CA GLN A 132 42.35 -29.91 1.57
C GLN A 132 41.14 -30.27 0.71
N LYS A 133 40.95 -31.57 0.43
CA LYS A 133 39.79 -32.06 -0.32
C LYS A 133 38.48 -31.66 0.37
N VAL A 134 38.35 -31.94 1.68
CA VAL A 134 37.17 -31.56 2.47
C VAL A 134 36.96 -30.05 2.48
N LYS A 135 38.03 -29.26 2.59
CA LYS A 135 37.96 -27.79 2.58
C LYS A 135 37.46 -27.25 1.23
N ILE A 136 37.91 -27.81 0.12
CA ILE A 136 37.47 -27.43 -1.23
C ILE A 136 36.00 -27.81 -1.43
N GLU A 137 35.62 -29.03 -1.06
CA GLU A 137 34.24 -29.52 -1.16
C GLU A 137 33.28 -28.61 -0.38
N PHE A 138 33.62 -28.30 0.88
CA PHE A 138 32.85 -27.37 1.70
C PHE A 138 32.72 -25.98 1.07
N ASN A 139 33.81 -25.40 0.58
CA ASN A 139 33.74 -24.08 -0.04
C ASN A 139 32.86 -24.07 -1.30
N ASN A 140 32.96 -25.11 -2.15
CA ASN A 140 32.16 -25.21 -3.37
C ASN A 140 30.67 -25.35 -3.06
N GLU A 141 30.33 -26.15 -2.06
CA GLU A 141 28.94 -26.43 -1.70
C GLU A 141 28.28 -25.28 -0.93
N PHE A 142 29.02 -24.62 -0.03
CA PHE A 142 28.43 -23.70 0.95
C PHE A 142 28.67 -22.20 0.70
N ASN A 143 29.65 -21.80 -0.13
CA ASN A 143 29.92 -20.37 -0.36
C ASN A 143 28.72 -19.62 -0.98
N HIS A 144 27.92 -20.30 -1.79
CA HIS A 144 26.74 -19.69 -2.41
C HIS A 144 25.70 -19.25 -1.38
N TYR A 145 25.55 -19.94 -0.25
CA TYR A 145 24.59 -19.58 0.80
C TYR A 145 24.96 -18.26 1.49
N GLU A 146 26.25 -17.97 1.66
CA GLU A 146 26.70 -16.67 2.20
C GLU A 146 26.39 -15.54 1.21
N VAL A 147 26.61 -15.77 -0.09
CA VAL A 147 26.27 -14.81 -1.15
C VAL A 147 24.77 -14.58 -1.20
N PHE A 148 23.95 -15.62 -1.22
CA PHE A 148 22.49 -15.49 -1.24
C PHE A 148 21.95 -14.77 0.00
N SER A 149 22.50 -15.06 1.19
CA SER A 149 22.13 -14.35 2.42
C SER A 149 22.46 -12.85 2.36
N SER A 150 23.56 -12.47 1.69
CA SER A 150 23.89 -11.06 1.50
C SER A 150 22.94 -10.36 0.52
N LEU A 151 22.50 -11.07 -0.52
CA LEU A 151 21.57 -10.56 -1.55
C LEU A 151 20.11 -10.53 -1.08
N ASP A 152 19.73 -11.33 -0.09
CA ASP A 152 18.35 -11.41 0.41
C ASP A 152 17.84 -10.05 0.92
N LYS A 153 18.73 -9.26 1.54
CA LYS A 153 18.42 -7.87 1.93
C LYS A 153 18.14 -6.99 0.74
N GLU A 154 18.92 -7.12 -0.33
CA GLU A 154 18.74 -6.35 -1.56
C GLU A 154 17.45 -6.77 -2.27
N PHE A 155 17.16 -8.07 -2.34
CA PHE A 155 15.90 -8.58 -2.90
C PHE A 155 14.67 -8.10 -2.12
N LYS A 156 14.76 -8.01 -0.79
CA LYS A 156 13.69 -7.44 0.03
C LYS A 156 13.43 -5.97 -0.31
N ILE A 157 14.49 -5.17 -0.41
CA ILE A 157 14.39 -3.76 -0.83
C ILE A 157 13.78 -3.64 -2.23
N ILE A 158 14.23 -4.47 -3.18
CA ILE A 158 13.70 -4.48 -4.55
C ILE A 158 12.21 -4.86 -4.55
N ARG A 159 11.80 -5.84 -3.74
CA ARG A 159 10.40 -6.25 -3.62
C ARG A 159 9.54 -5.12 -3.04
N ASP A 160 10.00 -4.50 -1.96
CA ASP A 160 9.30 -3.41 -1.31
C ASP A 160 9.15 -2.20 -2.26
N LEU A 161 10.21 -1.84 -3.00
CA LEU A 161 10.17 -0.81 -4.04
C LEU A 161 9.21 -1.17 -5.19
N LYS A 162 9.21 -2.42 -5.64
CA LYS A 162 8.29 -2.90 -6.69
C LYS A 162 6.83 -2.79 -6.26
N ASP A 163 6.54 -3.12 -5.01
CA ASP A 163 5.19 -3.04 -4.47
C ASP A 163 4.74 -1.58 -4.27
N GLU A 164 5.66 -0.70 -3.86
CA GLU A 164 5.42 0.75 -3.79
C GLU A 164 5.14 1.35 -5.19
N VAL A 165 5.96 1.02 -6.18
CA VAL A 165 5.78 1.47 -7.57
C VAL A 165 4.45 0.97 -8.14
N LYS A 166 4.13 -0.32 -7.98
CA LYS A 166 2.83 -0.86 -8.40
C LYS A 166 1.65 -0.17 -7.71
N GLY A 167 1.80 0.17 -6.43
CA GLY A 167 0.79 0.94 -5.70
C GLY A 167 0.62 2.35 -6.24
N SER A 168 1.71 3.03 -6.58
CA SER A 168 1.71 4.37 -7.17
C SER A 168 1.10 4.39 -8.58
N ASP A 169 1.48 3.43 -9.42
CA ASP A 169 0.96 3.31 -10.78
C ASP A 169 -0.54 3.02 -10.78
N LYS A 170 -1.01 2.15 -9.88
CA LYS A 170 -2.45 1.88 -9.71
C LYS A 170 -3.22 3.16 -9.33
N LYS A 171 -2.72 3.94 -8.38
CA LYS A 171 -3.34 5.23 -7.98
C LYS A 171 -3.34 6.25 -9.13
N SER A 172 -2.28 6.28 -9.92
CA SER A 172 -2.15 7.17 -11.07
C SER A 172 -3.15 6.80 -12.17
N ILE A 173 -3.31 5.52 -12.49
CA ILE A 173 -4.31 5.01 -13.43
C ILE A 173 -5.72 5.35 -12.95
N GLU A 174 -6.05 5.08 -11.68
CA GLU A 174 -7.36 5.43 -11.09
C GLU A 174 -7.67 6.94 -11.24
N THR A 175 -6.68 7.79 -11.00
CA THR A 175 -6.82 9.26 -11.13
C THR A 175 -7.07 9.66 -12.59
N ILE A 176 -6.28 9.13 -13.54
CA ILE A 176 -6.43 9.41 -14.97
C ILE A 176 -7.79 8.94 -15.48
N THR A 177 -8.26 7.76 -15.07
CA THR A 177 -9.58 7.25 -15.45
C THR A 177 -10.71 8.16 -14.95
N ILE A 178 -10.64 8.65 -13.70
CA ILE A 178 -11.63 9.61 -13.16
C ILE A 178 -11.60 10.92 -13.96
N PHE A 179 -10.42 11.48 -14.22
CA PHE A 179 -10.28 12.71 -15.00
C PHE A 179 -10.81 12.56 -16.43
N THR A 180 -10.50 11.43 -17.08
CA THR A 180 -10.96 11.14 -18.43
C THR A 180 -12.49 11.02 -18.48
N ALA A 181 -13.10 10.32 -17.51
CA ALA A 181 -14.55 10.22 -17.39
C ALA A 181 -15.22 11.59 -17.22
N ILE A 182 -14.64 12.49 -16.41
CA ILE A 182 -15.12 13.87 -16.23
C ILE A 182 -15.05 14.65 -17.55
N ILE A 183 -13.91 14.61 -18.25
CA ILE A 183 -13.72 15.32 -19.52
C ILE A 183 -14.69 14.80 -20.58
N SER A 184 -14.79 13.48 -20.77
CA SER A 184 -15.72 12.87 -21.72
C SER A 184 -17.17 13.25 -21.43
N PHE A 185 -17.55 13.31 -20.15
CA PHE A 185 -18.88 13.74 -19.75
C PHE A 185 -19.14 15.22 -20.05
N ILE A 186 -18.18 16.11 -19.77
CA ILE A 186 -18.29 17.55 -20.11
C ILE A 186 -18.44 17.72 -21.62
N VAL A 187 -17.56 17.09 -22.42
CA VAL A 187 -17.58 17.18 -23.89
C VAL A 187 -18.89 16.68 -24.47
N GLY A 188 -19.40 15.53 -23.98
CA GLY A 188 -20.68 14.98 -24.42
C GLY A 188 -21.89 15.89 -24.14
N SER A 189 -21.75 16.79 -23.17
CA SER A 189 -22.85 17.62 -22.67
C SER A 189 -22.92 19.00 -23.29
N ILE A 190 -21.86 19.42 -23.99
CA ILE A 190 -21.84 20.65 -24.81
C ILE A 190 -23.01 20.64 -25.82
N SER A 191 -23.34 19.48 -26.37
CA SER A 191 -24.47 19.29 -27.30
C SER A 191 -25.84 19.64 -26.70
N GLY A 192 -26.01 19.51 -25.37
CA GLY A 192 -27.28 19.80 -24.68
C GLY A 192 -27.58 21.29 -24.51
N TYR A 193 -26.55 22.14 -24.49
CA TYR A 193 -26.70 23.60 -24.30
C TYR A 193 -27.34 24.31 -25.49
N LYS A 194 -27.39 23.66 -26.67
CA LYS A 194 -27.96 24.24 -27.89
C LYS A 194 -29.49 24.43 -27.81
N PHE A 195 -30.18 23.80 -26.86
CA PHE A 195 -31.64 23.75 -26.78
C PHE A 195 -32.25 24.72 -25.75
N ILE A 196 -31.48 25.66 -25.19
CA ILE A 196 -31.94 26.50 -24.08
C ILE A 196 -31.94 27.97 -24.46
N ASP A 197 -33.14 28.51 -24.68
CA ASP A 197 -33.32 29.88 -25.16
C ASP A 197 -33.48 30.94 -24.05
N SER A 198 -33.67 30.53 -22.79
CA SER A 198 -33.89 31.47 -21.67
C SER A 198 -32.82 31.36 -20.57
N PHE A 199 -32.34 32.52 -20.11
CA PHE A 199 -31.28 32.61 -19.09
C PHE A 199 -31.62 31.87 -17.78
N PRO A 200 -32.84 31.97 -17.20
CA PRO A 200 -33.18 31.21 -16.01
C PRO A 200 -33.21 29.69 -16.25
N ALA A 201 -33.67 29.25 -17.43
CA ALA A 201 -33.64 27.83 -17.79
C ALA A 201 -32.21 27.31 -17.98
N ALA A 202 -31.29 28.15 -18.48
CA ALA A 202 -29.88 27.79 -18.63
C ALA A 202 -29.21 27.57 -17.27
N ILE A 203 -29.52 28.40 -16.27
CA ILE A 203 -28.98 28.22 -14.91
C ILE A 203 -29.54 26.95 -14.27
N ILE A 204 -30.85 26.68 -14.40
CA ILE A 204 -31.47 25.45 -13.87
C ILE A 204 -30.84 24.22 -14.53
N PHE A 205 -30.69 24.24 -15.86
CA PHE A 205 -30.04 23.17 -16.60
C PHE A 205 -28.59 22.96 -16.13
N LEU A 206 -27.81 24.03 -15.97
CA LEU A 206 -26.43 23.95 -15.49
C LEU A 206 -26.35 23.36 -14.07
N LEU A 207 -27.28 23.70 -13.17
CA LEU A 207 -27.33 23.15 -11.81
C LEU A 207 -27.71 21.66 -11.80
N VAL A 208 -28.72 21.26 -12.57
CA VAL A 208 -29.12 19.84 -12.73
C VAL A 208 -27.99 19.04 -13.39
N PHE A 209 -27.33 19.64 -14.37
CA PHE A 209 -26.22 19.02 -15.08
C PHE A 209 -24.99 18.84 -14.16
N SER A 210 -24.64 19.88 -13.40
CA SER A 210 -23.55 19.85 -12.42
C SER A 210 -23.79 18.83 -11.31
N THR A 211 -25.03 18.72 -10.83
CA THR A 211 -25.40 17.69 -9.83
C THR A 211 -25.36 16.28 -10.39
N SER A 212 -25.78 16.08 -11.65
CA SER A 212 -25.64 14.80 -12.33
C SER A 212 -24.18 14.38 -12.47
N LEU A 213 -23.30 15.29 -12.90
CA LEU A 213 -21.86 15.05 -12.98
C LEU A 213 -21.26 14.73 -11.61
N PHE A 214 -21.61 15.51 -10.59
CA PHE A 214 -21.14 15.30 -9.23
C PHE A 214 -21.58 13.92 -8.70
N SER A 215 -22.83 13.52 -8.97
CA SER A 215 -23.35 12.19 -8.62
C SER A 215 -22.58 11.07 -9.31
N PHE A 216 -22.28 11.24 -10.60
CA PHE A 216 -21.54 10.26 -11.39
C PHE A 216 -20.10 10.10 -10.90
N VAL A 217 -19.41 11.20 -10.61
CA VAL A 217 -18.05 11.18 -10.01
C VAL A 217 -18.08 10.53 -8.63
N LEU A 218 -19.08 10.84 -7.80
CA LEU A 218 -19.26 10.20 -6.50
C LEU A 218 -19.44 8.69 -6.64
N LEU A 219 -20.19 8.23 -7.65
CA LEU A 219 -20.44 6.82 -7.92
C LEU A 219 -19.16 6.08 -8.34
N ILE A 220 -18.33 6.68 -9.21
CA ILE A 220 -17.00 6.15 -9.56
C ILE A 220 -16.09 6.08 -8.34
N PHE A 221 -16.12 7.12 -7.49
CA PHE A 221 -15.32 7.18 -6.28
C PHE A 221 -15.74 6.12 -5.25
N ILE A 222 -17.05 5.87 -5.10
CA ILE A 222 -17.58 4.79 -4.27
C ILE A 222 -17.17 3.42 -4.84
N SER A 223 -17.23 3.26 -6.16
CA SER A 223 -16.84 2.01 -6.83
C SER A 223 -15.36 1.68 -6.66
N THR A 224 -14.49 2.68 -6.52
CA THR A 224 -13.03 2.49 -6.38
C THR A 224 -12.57 2.38 -4.93
N LYS A 225 -13.17 3.13 -3.99
CA LYS A 225 -12.75 3.16 -2.57
C LYS A 225 -13.67 2.42 -1.59
N GLY A 226 -14.77 1.85 -2.07
CA GLY A 226 -15.73 1.12 -1.26
C GLY A 226 -16.72 2.01 -0.48
N ILE A 227 -17.76 1.37 0.05
CA ILE A 227 -18.93 2.02 0.68
C ILE A 227 -18.59 2.68 2.04
N GLU A 228 -17.46 2.32 2.65
CA GLU A 228 -17.05 2.83 3.97
C GLU A 228 -16.82 4.34 3.99
N VAL A 229 -16.25 4.90 2.92
CA VAL A 229 -16.02 6.34 2.79
C VAL A 229 -17.33 7.13 2.70
N LEU A 230 -18.35 6.54 2.07
CA LEU A 230 -19.70 7.13 1.98
C LEU A 230 -20.36 7.24 3.37
N LYS A 231 -20.12 6.24 4.24
CA LYS A 231 -20.67 6.23 5.60
C LYS A 231 -20.06 7.34 6.46
N SER A 232 -18.77 7.62 6.29
CA SER A 232 -18.05 8.69 7.01
C SER A 232 -18.54 10.09 6.61
N HIS A 233 -18.78 10.33 5.32
CA HIS A 233 -19.11 11.67 4.80
C HIS A 233 -20.59 11.90 4.46
N LYS A 234 -21.50 11.00 4.87
CA LYS A 234 -22.94 11.06 4.54
C LYS A 234 -23.59 12.42 4.87
N LYS A 235 -23.20 13.05 5.98
CA LYS A 235 -23.74 14.37 6.40
C LYS A 235 -23.37 15.48 5.42
N TYR A 236 -22.12 15.53 4.99
CA TYR A 236 -21.62 16.54 4.04
C TYR A 236 -22.22 16.36 2.66
N ILE A 237 -22.30 15.10 2.18
CA ILE A 237 -22.92 14.78 0.90
C ILE A 237 -24.40 15.19 0.92
N GLY A 238 -25.13 14.85 1.98
CA GLY A 238 -26.52 15.27 2.15
C GLY A 238 -26.70 16.79 2.15
N PHE A 239 -25.81 17.52 2.82
CA PHE A 239 -25.83 18.99 2.85
C PHE A 239 -25.66 19.62 1.45
N ILE A 240 -24.78 19.06 0.61
CA ILE A 240 -24.59 19.54 -0.77
C ILE A 240 -25.87 19.38 -1.58
N TYR A 241 -26.52 18.20 -1.55
CA TYR A 241 -27.77 17.99 -2.28
C TYR A 241 -28.91 18.90 -1.80
N ILE A 242 -29.04 19.10 -0.48
CA ILE A 242 -30.04 20.02 0.08
C ILE A 242 -29.79 21.45 -0.44
N THR A 243 -28.54 21.89 -0.47
CA THR A 243 -28.17 23.23 -0.94
C THR A 243 -28.53 23.43 -2.41
N VAL A 244 -28.33 22.42 -3.27
CA VAL A 244 -28.70 22.53 -4.69
C VAL A 244 -30.22 22.48 -4.89
N ILE A 245 -30.95 21.67 -4.12
CA ILE A 245 -32.43 21.67 -4.18
C ILE A 245 -32.98 23.04 -3.79
N LEU A 246 -32.44 23.65 -2.73
CA LEU A 246 -32.82 25.00 -2.31
C LEU A 246 -32.50 26.04 -3.38
N SER A 247 -31.33 25.95 -4.05
CA SER A 247 -30.98 26.91 -5.12
C SER A 247 -31.88 26.77 -6.35
N ILE A 248 -32.27 25.56 -6.74
CA ILE A 248 -33.25 25.36 -7.82
C ILE A 248 -34.61 25.94 -7.43
N PHE A 249 -35.05 25.73 -6.19
CA PHE A 249 -36.32 26.24 -5.69
C PHE A 249 -36.37 27.77 -5.67
N THR A 250 -35.30 28.44 -5.23
CA THR A 250 -35.23 29.91 -5.23
C THR A 250 -35.25 30.49 -6.64
N ILE A 251 -34.53 29.89 -7.59
CA ILE A 251 -34.53 30.32 -9.01
C ILE A 251 -35.92 30.12 -9.64
N PHE A 252 -36.58 29.01 -9.36
CA PHE A 252 -37.92 28.74 -9.86
C PHE A 252 -38.95 29.74 -9.32
N HIS A 253 -38.91 30.01 -8.01
CA HIS A 253 -39.77 31.01 -7.38
C HIS A 253 -39.51 32.42 -7.93
N PHE A 254 -38.24 32.77 -8.15
CA PHE A 254 -37.87 34.05 -8.75
C PHE A 254 -38.39 34.20 -10.18
N LYS A 255 -38.28 33.14 -11.00
CA LYS A 255 -38.85 33.12 -12.35
C LYS A 255 -40.36 33.33 -12.32
N ASN A 256 -41.07 32.56 -11.50
CA ASN A 256 -42.53 32.61 -11.41
C ASN A 256 -43.02 34.00 -10.93
N TRP A 257 -42.36 34.57 -9.93
CA TRP A 257 -42.68 35.93 -9.47
C TRP A 257 -42.43 36.98 -10.57
N ASN A 258 -41.31 36.88 -11.30
CA ASN A 258 -41.02 37.86 -12.35
C ASN A 258 -42.03 37.78 -13.51
N GLU A 259 -42.47 36.58 -13.90
CA GLU A 259 -43.50 36.39 -14.92
C GLU A 259 -44.87 36.93 -14.47
N GLU A 260 -45.26 36.68 -13.21
CA GLU A 260 -46.50 37.19 -12.62
C GLU A 260 -46.50 38.72 -12.57
N ASN A 261 -45.43 39.35 -12.06
CA ASN A 261 -45.28 40.81 -12.03
C ASN A 261 -45.34 41.43 -13.43
N LEU A 262 -44.65 40.82 -14.41
CA LEU A 262 -44.66 41.32 -15.79
C LEU A 262 -46.05 41.27 -16.41
N SER A 263 -46.82 40.21 -16.14
CA SER A 263 -48.21 40.07 -16.59
C SER A 263 -49.13 41.11 -15.94
N LEU A 264 -48.94 41.40 -14.66
CA LEU A 264 -49.69 42.40 -13.91
C LEU A 264 -49.39 43.83 -14.40
N VAL A 265 -48.12 44.15 -14.64
CA VAL A 265 -47.73 45.45 -15.20
C VAL A 265 -48.34 45.65 -16.58
N LYS A 266 -48.25 44.65 -17.47
CA LYS A 266 -48.86 44.70 -18.81
C LYS A 266 -50.39 44.88 -18.75
N LYS A 267 -51.06 44.16 -17.85
CA LYS A 267 -52.51 44.30 -17.64
C LYS A 267 -52.89 45.69 -17.13
N ASN A 268 -52.07 46.27 -16.25
CA ASN A 268 -52.29 47.61 -15.69
C ASN A 268 -52.03 48.71 -16.71
N THR A 269 -51.00 48.61 -17.57
CA THR A 269 -50.78 49.55 -18.68
C THR A 269 -51.90 49.48 -19.69
N PHE A 270 -52.32 48.28 -20.11
CA PHE A 270 -53.44 48.10 -21.03
C PHE A 270 -54.75 48.68 -20.47
N LYS A 271 -55.06 48.41 -19.19
CA LYS A 271 -56.22 48.99 -18.51
C LYS A 271 -56.15 50.52 -18.44
N LYS A 272 -54.95 51.09 -18.26
CA LYS A 272 -54.72 52.54 -18.24
C LYS A 272 -54.91 53.19 -19.62
N GLU A 273 -54.49 52.52 -20.69
CA GLU A 273 -54.73 52.96 -22.07
C GLU A 273 -56.22 52.95 -22.40
N ILE A 274 -56.93 51.85 -22.15
CA ILE A 274 -58.38 51.77 -22.36
C ILE A 274 -59.12 52.85 -21.57
N LYS A 275 -58.74 53.06 -20.29
CA LYS A 275 -59.36 54.10 -19.47
C LYS A 275 -59.16 55.50 -20.08
N LYS A 276 -57.96 55.81 -20.59
CA LYS A 276 -57.70 57.09 -21.27
C LYS A 276 -58.55 57.26 -22.53
N GLU A 277 -58.70 56.21 -23.34
CA GLU A 277 -59.54 56.26 -24.53
C GLU A 277 -61.02 56.51 -24.18
N ILE A 278 -61.54 55.79 -23.17
CA ILE A 278 -62.91 55.98 -22.67
C ILE A 278 -63.10 57.40 -22.12
N ASP A 279 -62.18 57.90 -21.29
CA ASP A 279 -62.26 59.25 -20.73
C ASP A 279 -62.22 60.32 -21.85
N SER A 280 -61.38 60.12 -22.87
CA SER A 280 -61.30 61.03 -24.03
C SER A 280 -62.60 61.04 -24.84
N THR A 281 -63.21 59.87 -25.02
CA THR A 281 -64.46 59.69 -25.74
C THR A 281 -65.63 60.28 -24.96
N SER A 282 -65.69 60.04 -23.65
CA SER A 282 -66.69 60.63 -22.75
C SER A 282 -66.65 62.15 -22.79
N LYS A 283 -65.45 62.74 -22.73
CA LYS A 283 -65.27 64.20 -22.82
C LYS A 283 -65.74 64.78 -24.16
N ILE A 284 -65.58 64.04 -25.26
CA ILE A 284 -66.11 64.44 -26.58
C ILE A 284 -67.64 64.41 -26.58
N TYR A 285 -68.25 63.37 -26.00
CA TYR A 285 -69.71 63.27 -25.89
C TYR A 285 -70.30 64.37 -25.00
N GLU A 286 -69.72 64.62 -23.82
CA GLU A 286 -70.14 65.71 -22.93
C GLU A 286 -70.08 67.07 -23.61
N ASN A 287 -69.02 67.34 -24.38
CA ASN A 287 -68.86 68.59 -25.12
C ASN A 287 -69.87 68.73 -26.28
N LYS A 288 -70.25 67.61 -26.93
CA LYS A 288 -71.34 67.63 -27.91
C LYS A 288 -72.69 67.86 -27.25
N LEU A 289 -72.94 67.24 -26.09
CA LEU A 289 -74.19 67.38 -25.34
C LEU A 289 -74.39 68.82 -24.86
N SER A 290 -73.33 69.45 -24.33
CA SER A 290 -73.38 70.84 -23.88
C SER A 290 -73.59 71.83 -25.03
N LYS A 291 -73.02 71.58 -26.21
CA LYS A 291 -73.31 72.36 -27.43
C LYS A 291 -74.78 72.25 -27.84
N LEU A 292 -75.33 71.04 -27.85
CA LEU A 292 -76.75 70.81 -28.16
C LEU A 292 -77.68 71.47 -27.14
N GLN A 293 -77.35 71.42 -25.85
CA GLN A 293 -78.10 72.13 -24.80
C GLN A 293 -78.07 73.64 -25.01
N ASN A 294 -76.89 74.22 -25.30
CA ASN A 294 -76.78 75.64 -25.60
C ASN A 294 -77.58 76.06 -26.85
N GLU A 295 -77.63 75.22 -27.89
CA GLU A 295 -78.48 75.47 -29.06
C GLU A 295 -79.96 75.37 -28.73
N LEU A 296 -80.37 74.38 -27.93
CA LEU A 296 -81.75 74.24 -27.46
C LEU A 296 -82.18 75.46 -26.62
N ASP A 297 -81.32 75.96 -25.73
CA ASP A 297 -81.60 77.12 -24.90
C ASP A 297 -81.66 78.41 -25.72
N LYS A 298 -80.83 78.55 -26.76
CA LYS A 298 -80.95 79.63 -27.75
C LYS A 298 -82.27 79.56 -28.52
N LEU A 299 -82.72 78.38 -28.93
CA LEU A 299 -84.00 78.21 -29.62
C LEU A 299 -85.18 78.56 -28.69
N LYS A 300 -85.11 78.18 -27.42
CA LYS A 300 -86.10 78.58 -26.41
C LYS A 300 -86.16 80.10 -26.21
N SER A 301 -85.02 80.79 -26.11
CA SER A 301 -84.99 82.24 -25.94
C SER A 301 -85.47 83.00 -27.18
N LEU A 302 -85.20 82.50 -28.39
CA LEU A 302 -85.76 83.02 -29.64
C LEU A 302 -87.29 82.86 -29.72
N ASN A 303 -87.83 81.74 -29.22
CA ASN A 303 -89.28 81.52 -29.20
C ASN A 303 -90.00 82.42 -28.16
N ILE A 304 -89.35 82.71 -27.04
CA ILE A 304 -89.88 83.66 -26.03
C ILE A 304 -89.91 85.09 -26.59
N ASN A 305 -88.85 85.52 -27.28
CA ASN A 305 -88.80 86.84 -27.94
C ASN A 305 -89.82 86.99 -29.09
N LYS A 306 -90.16 85.87 -29.75
CA LYS A 306 -91.20 85.86 -30.80
C LYS A 306 -92.61 85.93 -30.22
N ALA A 307 -92.85 85.33 -29.05
CA ALA A 307 -94.12 85.45 -28.32
C ALA A 307 -94.36 86.87 -27.77
N GLU A 308 -93.32 87.63 -27.43
CA GLU A 308 -93.44 89.06 -27.04
C GLU A 308 -93.65 89.99 -28.25
N SER A 309 -93.18 89.60 -29.44
CA SER A 309 -93.37 90.36 -30.70
C SER A 309 -94.80 90.25 -31.25
N ASP A 310 -95.49 89.13 -31.06
CA ASP A 310 -96.86 88.92 -31.56
C ASP A 310 -97.94 89.42 -30.58
N GLY A 311 -97.55 89.95 -29.40
CA GLY A 311 -98.42 90.49 -28.36
C GLY A 311 -98.61 92.01 -28.33
N LYS A 312 -98.02 92.76 -29.27
CA LYS A 312 -98.27 94.20 -29.45
C LYS A 312 -98.83 94.47 -30.84
N LYS A 313 -100.12 94.19 -31.00
CA LYS A 313 -100.98 94.83 -32.00
C LYS A 313 -101.71 96.00 -31.37
#